data_AF-A0A355RNQ1-F1
#
_entry.id   AF-A0A355RNQ1-F1
#
_cell.length_a   1.000
_cell.length_b   1.000
_cell.length_c   1.000
_cell.angle_alpha   90.00
_cell.angle_beta   90.00
_cell.angle_gamma   90.00
#
_symmetry.space_group_name_H-M   'P 1'
#
loop_
_entity.id
_entity.type
_entity.pdbx_description
1 polymer ?
#
loop_
_entity_poly.entity_id
_entity_poly.type
_entity_poly.pdbx_seq_one_letter_code
_entity_poly.pdbx_strand_id
1 'polypeptide(L)'
;MELSIVFNSSYKGKIKDKLSVKLSTLFLFLFLGFIFVFVGFYLYFVEINRIITRLDRFYGFCLIFLGLILILISPFSIIFKHMNKDLKGDISIFLYQEATSNKWMYRISAIKKNTPFLEIGEINTIVIKKNLAIIKSIRGEEYIIPLKELNMSQKETLFSIEKEVKQERIRHTSK
;
A
#
# COMPACT_ATOMS: atom_id res chain seq x y z
N MET A 1 5.25 -23.96 6.70
CA MET A 1 3.80 -23.68 6.53
C MET A 1 3.58 -23.16 5.12
N GLU A 2 2.48 -23.53 4.47
CA GLU A 2 2.21 -23.17 3.08
C GLU A 2 0.75 -22.73 2.92
N LEU A 3 0.51 -21.79 2.02
CA LEU A 3 -0.82 -21.28 1.74
C LEU A 3 -1.01 -21.12 0.23
N SER A 4 -1.95 -21.87 -0.34
CA SER A 4 -2.42 -21.69 -1.71
C SER A 4 -3.76 -20.95 -1.72
N ILE A 5 -3.83 -19.93 -2.56
CA ILE A 5 -5.02 -19.10 -2.76
C ILE A 5 -5.24 -19.00 -4.26
N VAL A 6 -6.45 -19.30 -4.72
CA VAL A 6 -6.86 -19.08 -6.10
C VAL A 6 -8.10 -18.22 -6.07
N PHE A 7 -8.08 -17.11 -6.82
CA PHE A 7 -9.25 -16.24 -6.96
C PHE A 7 -9.33 -15.68 -8.38
N ASN A 8 -10.54 -15.43 -8.84
CA ASN A 8 -10.74 -14.82 -10.14
C ASN A 8 -10.43 -13.32 -10.08
N SER A 9 -9.64 -12.82 -11.04
CA SER A 9 -9.31 -11.41 -11.17
C SER A 9 -10.52 -10.49 -11.32
N SER A 10 -11.69 -10.99 -11.72
CA SER A 10 -12.96 -10.27 -11.90
C SER A 10 -13.96 -10.50 -10.76
N TYR A 11 -13.49 -10.79 -9.55
CA TYR A 11 -14.32 -11.01 -8.36
C TYR A 11 -15.33 -9.88 -8.07
N LYS A 12 -16.42 -10.25 -7.40
CA LYS A 12 -17.52 -9.34 -7.06
C LYS A 12 -17.05 -8.30 -6.05
N GLY A 13 -17.13 -7.02 -6.41
CA GLY A 13 -16.70 -5.90 -5.56
C GLY A 13 -15.32 -5.33 -5.89
N LYS A 14 -14.61 -5.90 -6.88
CA LYS A 14 -13.32 -5.39 -7.37
C LYS A 14 -13.29 -3.88 -7.63
N ILE A 15 -14.35 -3.32 -8.23
CA ILE A 15 -14.41 -1.88 -8.55
C ILE A 15 -14.39 -1.05 -7.27
N LYS A 16 -15.19 -1.43 -6.27
CA LYS A 16 -15.25 -0.75 -4.97
C LYS A 16 -13.93 -0.84 -4.23
N ASP A 17 -13.32 -2.03 -4.22
CA ASP A 17 -12.04 -2.27 -3.56
C ASP A 17 -10.89 -1.51 -4.26
N LYS A 18 -10.88 -1.48 -5.59
CA LYS A 18 -9.97 -0.67 -6.41
C LYS A 18 -10.10 0.81 -6.11
N LEU A 19 -11.32 1.31 -6.05
CA LEU A 19 -11.60 2.70 -5.75
C LEU A 19 -11.18 3.05 -4.31
N SER A 20 -11.46 2.18 -3.34
CA SER A 20 -11.08 2.38 -1.93
C SER A 20 -9.57 2.51 -1.75
N VAL A 21 -8.78 1.65 -2.41
CA VAL A 21 -7.31 1.72 -2.36
C VAL A 21 -6.80 3.02 -2.99
N LYS A 22 -7.35 3.43 -4.14
CA LYS A 22 -6.97 4.66 -4.83
C LYS A 22 -7.35 5.92 -4.04
N LEU A 23 -8.59 5.97 -3.54
CA LEU A 23 -9.11 7.07 -2.73
C LEU A 23 -8.32 7.27 -1.44
N SER A 24 -7.89 6.18 -0.77
CA SER A 24 -7.09 6.33 0.46
C SER A 24 -5.80 7.12 0.24
N THR A 25 -5.16 6.96 -0.93
CA THR A 25 -3.95 7.70 -1.30
C THR A 25 -4.27 9.16 -1.61
N LEU A 26 -5.37 9.40 -2.34
CA LEU A 26 -5.83 10.76 -2.64
C LEU A 26 -6.15 11.54 -1.36
N PHE A 27 -6.92 10.96 -0.45
CA PHE A 27 -7.30 11.62 0.80
C PHE A 27 -6.09 11.91 1.68
N LEU A 28 -5.07 11.04 1.68
CA LEU A 28 -3.83 11.29 2.38
C LEU A 28 -3.11 12.53 1.84
N PHE A 29 -2.98 12.65 0.51
CA PHE A 29 -2.35 13.82 -0.12
C PHE A 29 -3.13 15.11 0.12
N LEU A 30 -4.46 15.06 0.00
CA LEU A 30 -5.31 16.21 0.33
C LEU A 30 -5.17 16.62 1.79
N PHE A 31 -5.25 15.65 2.71
CA PHE A 31 -5.17 15.91 4.15
C PHE A 31 -3.82 16.55 4.53
N LEU A 32 -2.71 15.98 4.06
CA LEU A 32 -1.36 16.55 4.26
C LEU A 32 -1.23 17.93 3.60
N GLY A 33 -1.78 18.09 2.40
CA GLY A 33 -1.79 19.36 1.69
C GLY A 33 -2.51 20.45 2.48
N PHE A 34 -3.72 20.18 2.98
CA PHE A 34 -4.46 21.11 3.84
C PHE A 34 -3.70 21.42 5.14
N ILE A 35 -3.12 20.42 5.80
CA ILE A 35 -2.30 20.66 7.00
C ILE A 35 -1.17 21.65 6.70
N PHE A 36 -0.40 21.44 5.63
CA PHE A 36 0.69 22.35 5.29
C PHE A 36 0.20 23.75 4.91
N VAL A 37 -0.93 23.87 4.21
CA VAL A 37 -1.55 25.18 3.94
C VAL A 37 -1.96 25.87 5.23
N PHE A 38 -2.64 25.18 6.15
CA PHE A 38 -3.10 25.76 7.43
C PHE A 38 -1.92 26.17 8.33
N VAL A 39 -0.95 25.27 8.51
CA VAL A 39 0.25 25.56 9.32
C VAL A 39 1.07 26.68 8.69
N GLY A 40 1.24 26.65 7.36
CA GLY A 40 1.97 27.70 6.65
C GLY A 40 1.25 29.06 6.72
N PHE A 41 -0.08 29.08 6.59
CA PHE A 41 -0.90 30.28 6.76
C PHE A 41 -0.76 30.85 8.17
N TYR A 42 -0.82 30.00 9.19
CA TYR A 42 -0.61 30.39 10.57
C TYR A 42 0.76 31.05 10.78
N LEU A 43 1.84 30.42 10.31
CA LEU A 43 3.20 30.98 10.43
C LEU A 43 3.40 32.27 9.63
N TYR A 44 2.70 32.44 8.51
CA TYR A 44 2.86 33.59 7.64
C TYR A 44 2.06 34.81 8.12
N PHE A 45 0.83 34.61 8.60
CA PHE A 45 -0.13 35.71 8.85
C PHE A 45 -0.50 35.92 10.33
N VAL A 46 -0.35 34.92 11.21
CA VAL A 46 -0.96 34.97 12.54
C VAL A 46 0.06 35.40 13.61
N GLU A 47 0.05 36.68 13.95
CA GLU A 47 0.88 37.30 15.00
C GLU A 47 0.22 37.22 16.39
N ILE A 48 -0.15 36.03 16.87
CA ILE A 48 -0.67 35.88 18.24
C ILE A 48 0.50 35.77 19.22
N ASN A 49 0.76 36.82 19.98
CA ASN A 49 1.76 36.88 21.07
C ASN A 49 3.21 36.53 20.65
N ARG A 50 3.54 36.62 19.35
CA ARG A 50 4.89 36.42 18.82
C ARG A 50 5.20 37.48 17.78
N ILE A 51 6.45 37.98 17.81
CA ILE A 51 7.01 38.79 16.73
C ILE A 51 7.31 37.83 15.58
N ILE A 52 6.57 37.91 14.48
CA ILE A 52 6.86 37.13 13.28
C ILE A 52 8.19 37.59 12.71
N THR A 53 9.15 36.68 12.64
CA THR A 53 10.44 36.95 12.01
C THR A 53 10.36 36.76 10.50
N ARG A 54 11.35 37.29 9.77
CA ARG A 54 11.47 37.07 8.33
C ARG A 54 11.59 35.58 7.97
N LEU A 55 12.19 34.79 8.86
CA LEU A 55 12.33 33.34 8.70
C LEU A 55 10.99 32.63 8.85
N ASP A 56 10.14 33.03 9.81
CA ASP A 56 8.81 32.46 9.98
C ASP A 56 7.94 32.66 8.73
N ARG A 57 7.98 33.85 8.13
CA ARG A 57 7.29 34.12 6.86
C ARG A 57 7.83 33.28 5.71
N PHE A 58 9.16 33.10 5.64
CA PHE A 58 9.76 32.25 4.62
C PHE A 58 9.31 30.80 4.76
N TYR A 59 9.38 30.22 5.96
CA TYR A 59 8.90 28.86 6.22
C TYR A 59 7.40 28.71 5.99
N GLY A 60 6.60 29.69 6.41
CA GLY A 60 5.17 29.72 6.17
C GLY A 60 4.83 29.69 4.68
N PHE A 61 5.52 30.51 3.88
CA PHE A 61 5.37 30.52 2.43
C PHE A 61 5.76 29.17 1.80
N CYS A 62 6.90 28.59 2.19
CA CYS A 62 7.32 27.28 1.71
C CYS A 62 6.30 26.18 2.01
N LEU A 63 5.70 26.19 3.20
CA LEU A 63 4.67 25.23 3.59
C LEU A 63 3.37 25.40 2.81
N ILE A 64 2.92 26.64 2.60
CA ILE A 64 1.75 26.93 1.75
C ILE A 64 2.01 26.39 0.34
N PHE A 65 3.16 26.72 -0.24
CA PHE A 65 3.51 26.29 -1.60
C PHE A 65 3.58 24.76 -1.72
N LEU A 66 4.22 24.08 -0.77
CA LEU A 66 4.27 22.63 -0.71
C LEU A 66 2.88 22.01 -0.56
N GLY A 67 2.04 22.57 0.30
CA GLY A 67 0.67 22.10 0.50
C GLY A 67 -0.19 22.21 -0.77
N LEU A 68 -0.07 23.33 -1.50
CA LEU A 68 -0.75 23.52 -2.79
C LEU A 68 -0.27 22.52 -3.85
N ILE A 69 1.04 22.25 -3.91
CA ILE A 69 1.60 21.21 -4.80
C ILE A 69 1.00 19.84 -4.48
N LEU A 70 0.91 19.45 -3.20
CA LEU A 70 0.33 18.17 -2.80
C LEU A 70 -1.15 18.07 -3.20
N ILE A 71 -1.93 19.13 -3.01
CA ILE A 71 -3.33 19.19 -3.44
C ILE A 71 -3.43 19.05 -4.96
N LEU A 72 -2.59 19.75 -5.72
CA LEU A 72 -2.58 19.73 -7.18
C LEU A 72 -2.19 18.35 -7.74
N ILE A 73 -1.23 17.67 -7.11
CA ILE A 73 -0.77 16.33 -7.51
C ILE A 73 -1.73 15.23 -7.04
N SER A 74 -2.54 15.46 -5.99
CA SER A 74 -3.45 14.47 -5.41
C SER A 74 -4.35 13.71 -6.42
N PRO A 75 -4.98 14.31 -7.44
CA PRO A 75 -5.79 13.54 -8.41
C PRO A 75 -4.94 12.57 -9.25
N PHE A 76 -3.69 12.89 -9.53
CA PHE A 76 -2.80 12.03 -10.30
C PHE A 76 -2.43 10.74 -9.54
N SER A 77 -2.49 10.75 -8.21
CA SER A 77 -2.27 9.56 -7.38
C SER A 77 -3.27 8.42 -7.66
N ILE A 78 -4.46 8.75 -8.18
CA ILE A 78 -5.48 7.76 -8.59
C ILE A 78 -4.99 6.98 -9.83
N ILE A 79 -4.33 7.67 -10.76
CA ILE A 79 -4.00 7.14 -12.09
C ILE A 79 -2.84 6.15 -12.00
N PHE A 80 -1.78 6.53 -11.27
CA PHE A 80 -0.53 5.76 -11.24
C PHE A 80 -0.60 4.46 -10.44
N LYS A 81 -1.61 4.27 -9.57
CA LYS A 81 -1.71 3.04 -8.77
C LYS A 81 -2.36 1.89 -9.55
N HIS A 82 -1.54 0.97 -10.04
CA HIS A 82 -1.98 -0.26 -10.72
C HIS A 82 -2.21 -1.37 -9.69
N MET A 83 -3.29 -2.14 -9.85
CA MET A 83 -3.56 -3.31 -9.00
C MET A 83 -3.17 -4.57 -9.74
N ASN A 84 -2.41 -5.45 -9.08
CA ASN A 84 -2.04 -6.77 -9.60
C ASN A 84 -1.52 -6.73 -11.04
N LYS A 85 -0.76 -5.69 -11.43
CA LYS A 85 -0.06 -5.57 -12.74
C LYS A 85 -0.86 -6.04 -13.98
N ASP A 86 -2.15 -5.76 -14.05
CA ASP A 86 -3.04 -6.21 -15.15
C ASP A 86 -3.16 -7.73 -15.32
N LEU A 87 -2.95 -8.50 -14.25
CA LEU A 87 -3.25 -9.94 -14.22
C LEU A 87 -4.75 -10.17 -14.43
N LYS A 88 -5.07 -11.11 -15.33
CA LYS A 88 -6.42 -11.50 -15.74
C LYS A 88 -6.64 -13.00 -15.53
N GLY A 89 -7.90 -13.42 -15.60
CA GLY A 89 -8.31 -14.79 -15.35
C GLY A 89 -8.20 -15.18 -13.88
N ASP A 90 -7.90 -16.43 -13.61
CA ASP A 90 -7.65 -16.92 -12.26
C ASP A 90 -6.22 -16.62 -11.84
N ILE A 91 -6.09 -15.97 -10.69
CA ILE A 91 -4.81 -15.64 -10.07
C ILE A 91 -4.57 -16.65 -8.96
N SER A 92 -3.52 -17.45 -9.13
CA SER A 92 -3.03 -18.34 -8.09
C SER A 92 -1.85 -17.70 -7.37
N ILE A 93 -1.94 -17.65 -6.05
CA ILE A 93 -0.91 -17.12 -5.17
C ILE A 93 -0.57 -18.23 -4.18
N PHE A 94 0.70 -18.59 -4.16
CA PHE A 94 1.24 -19.59 -3.27
C PHE A 94 2.29 -18.92 -2.37
N LEU A 95 2.06 -18.94 -1.07
CA LEU A 95 2.98 -18.42 -0.06
C LEU A 95 3.62 -19.60 0.66
N TYR A 96 4.94 -19.58 0.76
CA TYR A 96 5.70 -20.66 1.38
C TYR A 96 6.94 -20.10 2.04
N GLN A 97 7.43 -20.81 3.05
CA GLN A 97 8.72 -20.51 3.67
C GLN A 97 9.80 -21.34 2.98
N GLU A 98 10.86 -20.68 2.52
CA GLU A 98 11.98 -21.36 1.87
C GLU A 98 12.83 -22.08 2.92
N ALA A 99 13.02 -23.39 2.74
CA ALA A 99 13.66 -24.25 3.73
C ALA A 99 15.13 -23.88 4.04
N THR A 100 15.84 -23.29 3.08
CA THR A 100 17.27 -22.96 3.21
C THR A 100 17.50 -21.60 3.86
N SER A 101 16.65 -20.62 3.58
CA SER A 101 16.83 -19.23 4.02
C SER A 101 15.89 -18.82 5.14
N ASN A 102 14.90 -19.66 5.47
CA ASN A 102 13.79 -19.38 6.39
C ASN A 102 12.95 -18.15 6.00
N LYS A 103 13.12 -17.63 4.78
CA LYS A 103 12.43 -16.44 4.30
C LYS A 103 11.08 -16.79 3.72
N TRP A 104 10.14 -15.87 3.87
CA TRP A 104 8.83 -15.96 3.26
C TRP A 104 8.88 -15.58 1.77
N MET A 105 8.45 -16.52 0.94
CA MET A 105 8.44 -16.41 -0.52
C MET A 105 7.00 -16.45 -1.04
N TYR A 106 6.79 -15.82 -2.20
CA TYR A 106 5.56 -15.94 -2.96
C TYR A 106 5.84 -16.50 -4.35
N ARG A 107 4.87 -17.26 -4.87
CA ARG A 107 4.77 -17.64 -6.28
C ARG A 107 3.40 -17.24 -6.77
N ILE A 108 3.35 -16.42 -7.82
CA ILE A 108 2.12 -15.95 -8.43
C ILE A 108 2.05 -16.47 -9.86
N SER A 109 0.98 -17.16 -10.19
CA SER A 109 0.66 -17.56 -11.57
C SER A 109 -0.69 -17.01 -12.00
N ALA A 110 -0.75 -16.48 -13.22
CA ALA A 110 -1.95 -15.89 -13.81
C ALA A 110 -1.78 -15.72 -15.32
N ILE A 111 -2.75 -15.08 -15.98
CA ILE A 111 -2.62 -14.66 -17.38
C ILE A 111 -2.32 -13.15 -17.42
N LYS A 112 -1.26 -12.75 -18.13
CA LYS A 112 -0.91 -11.34 -18.35
C LYS A 112 -0.82 -11.09 -19.85
N LYS A 113 -1.57 -10.12 -20.38
CA LYS A 113 -1.58 -9.82 -21.83
C LYS A 113 -1.76 -11.08 -22.71
N ASN A 114 -2.67 -11.97 -22.32
CA ASN A 114 -2.96 -13.26 -22.98
C ASN A 114 -1.81 -14.28 -22.99
N THR A 115 -0.73 -14.07 -22.24
CA THR A 115 0.31 -15.09 -22.03
C THR A 115 0.34 -15.58 -20.58
N PRO A 116 0.78 -16.83 -20.34
CA PRO A 116 1.03 -17.31 -19.00
C PRO A 116 2.06 -16.43 -18.30
N PHE A 117 1.77 -16.03 -17.07
CA PHE A 117 2.63 -15.24 -16.22
C PHE A 117 2.98 -16.05 -14.98
N LEU A 118 4.27 -16.06 -14.64
CA LEU A 118 4.79 -16.66 -13.41
C LEU A 118 5.80 -15.68 -12.80
N GLU A 119 5.59 -15.32 -11.54
CA GLU A 119 6.54 -14.52 -10.77
C GLU A 119 6.82 -15.20 -9.44
N ILE A 120 8.10 -15.25 -9.06
CA ILE A 120 8.56 -15.74 -7.77
C ILE A 120 9.38 -14.62 -7.12
N GLY A 121 9.16 -14.39 -5.84
CA GLY A 121 9.89 -13.37 -5.11
C GLY A 121 9.78 -13.50 -3.60
N GLU A 122 10.60 -12.72 -2.91
CA GLU A 122 10.60 -12.62 -1.45
C GLU A 122 9.56 -11.61 -0.97
N ILE A 123 8.83 -11.98 0.08
CA ILE A 123 7.85 -11.14 0.74
C ILE A 123 8.57 -10.19 1.68
N ASN A 124 8.38 -8.89 1.47
CA ASN A 124 8.86 -7.86 2.39
C ASN A 124 7.84 -7.59 3.50
N THR A 125 6.56 -7.46 3.14
CA THR A 125 5.50 -7.16 4.11
C THR A 125 4.15 -7.62 3.60
N ILE A 126 3.30 -8.08 4.52
CA ILE A 126 1.89 -8.34 4.27
C ILE A 126 1.10 -7.32 5.10
N VAL A 127 0.18 -6.58 4.46
CA VAL A 127 -0.69 -5.63 5.13
C VAL A 127 -2.13 -6.06 4.96
N ILE A 128 -2.79 -6.34 6.07
CA ILE A 128 -4.17 -6.78 6.08
C ILE A 128 -5.07 -5.59 6.40
N LYS A 129 -5.99 -5.31 5.49
CA LYS A 129 -7.08 -4.32 5.61
C LYS A 129 -8.41 -5.05 5.73
N LYS A 130 -9.48 -4.32 6.05
CA LYS A 130 -10.83 -4.87 6.29
C LYS A 130 -11.30 -5.91 5.26
N ASN A 131 -11.09 -5.66 3.97
CA ASN A 131 -11.55 -6.55 2.89
C ASN A 131 -10.42 -7.12 2.03
N LEU A 132 -9.17 -6.70 2.24
CA LEU A 132 -8.06 -6.94 1.32
C LEU A 132 -6.80 -7.26 2.11
N ALA A 133 -6.00 -8.21 1.62
CA ALA A 133 -4.61 -8.35 2.01
C ALA A 133 -3.71 -7.83 0.88
N ILE A 134 -2.65 -7.12 1.23
CA ILE A 134 -1.68 -6.55 0.30
C ILE A 134 -0.31 -7.16 0.60
N ILE A 135 0.21 -7.95 -0.32
CA ILE A 135 1.56 -8.51 -0.28
C ILE A 135 2.48 -7.54 -1.01
N LYS A 136 3.54 -7.10 -0.34
CA LYS A 136 4.60 -6.29 -0.93
C LYS A 136 5.87 -7.12 -1.06
N SER A 137 6.43 -7.16 -2.25
CA SER A 137 7.73 -7.78 -2.47
C SER A 137 8.88 -6.86 -2.06
N ILE A 138 10.08 -7.42 -1.91
CA ILE A 138 11.31 -6.62 -1.71
C ILE A 138 11.57 -5.69 -2.91
N ARG A 139 11.15 -6.09 -4.11
CA ARG A 139 11.28 -5.30 -5.34
C ARG A 139 10.26 -4.16 -5.44
N GLY A 140 9.41 -3.98 -4.42
CA GLY A 140 8.40 -2.93 -4.38
C GLY A 140 7.08 -3.28 -5.07
N GLU A 141 6.90 -4.53 -5.50
CA GLU A 141 5.70 -4.97 -6.19
C GLU A 141 4.57 -5.25 -5.21
N GLU A 142 3.35 -4.79 -5.54
CA GLU A 142 2.17 -4.96 -4.69
C GLU A 142 1.15 -5.91 -5.33
N TYR A 143 0.78 -6.96 -4.59
CA TYR A 143 -0.27 -7.91 -4.96
C TYR A 143 -1.40 -7.88 -3.94
N ILE A 144 -2.62 -7.78 -4.43
CA ILE A 144 -3.83 -7.60 -3.65
C ILE A 144 -4.66 -8.87 -3.72
N ILE A 145 -5.00 -9.39 -2.55
CA ILE A 145 -5.81 -10.57 -2.33
C ILE A 145 -7.15 -10.14 -1.71
N PRO A 146 -8.29 -10.41 -2.35
CA PRO A 146 -9.60 -10.13 -1.78
C PRO A 146 -9.95 -11.13 -0.68
N LEU A 147 -10.05 -10.66 0.58
CA LEU A 147 -10.36 -11.52 1.73
C LEU A 147 -11.76 -12.16 1.66
N LYS A 148 -12.65 -11.65 0.80
CA LYS A 148 -13.98 -12.23 0.59
C LYS A 148 -13.94 -13.53 -0.20
N GLU A 149 -12.93 -13.72 -1.04
CA GLU A 149 -12.75 -14.92 -1.86
C GLU A 149 -12.00 -16.03 -1.09
N LEU A 150 -11.58 -15.76 0.15
CA LEU A 150 -10.86 -16.73 0.98
C LEU A 150 -11.81 -17.46 1.92
N ASN A 151 -11.53 -18.74 2.13
CA ASN A 151 -12.15 -19.54 3.18
C ASN A 151 -11.59 -19.14 4.56
N MET A 152 -12.30 -19.46 5.64
CA MET A 152 -11.88 -19.09 7.01
C MET A 152 -10.49 -19.63 7.36
N SER A 153 -10.20 -20.89 7.04
CA SER A 153 -8.86 -21.48 7.25
C SER A 153 -7.77 -20.72 6.48
N GLN A 154 -8.01 -20.34 5.22
CA GLN A 154 -7.04 -19.56 4.45
C GLN A 154 -6.79 -18.18 5.06
N LYS A 155 -7.83 -17.54 5.63
CA LYS A 155 -7.68 -16.25 6.33
C LYS A 155 -6.85 -16.40 7.58
N GLU A 156 -7.12 -17.42 8.40
CA GLU A 156 -6.37 -17.70 9.63
C GLU A 156 -4.90 -17.98 9.35
N THR A 157 -4.60 -18.79 8.33
CA THR A 157 -3.23 -19.02 7.87
C THR A 157 -2.61 -17.71 7.40
N LEU A 158 -3.32 -16.90 6.60
CA LEU A 158 -2.80 -15.60 6.12
C LEU A 158 -2.53 -14.61 7.26
N PHE A 159 -3.38 -14.55 8.29
CA PHE A 159 -3.16 -13.73 9.49
C PHE A 159 -1.93 -14.21 10.27
N SER A 160 -1.69 -15.52 10.31
CA SER A 160 -0.52 -16.09 10.98
C SER A 160 0.77 -15.75 10.23
N ILE A 161 0.78 -15.90 8.91
CA ILE A 161 1.91 -15.49 8.05
C ILE A 161 2.21 -13.99 8.20
N GLU A 162 1.18 -13.14 8.22
CA GLU A 162 1.38 -11.69 8.41
C GLU A 162 2.09 -11.37 9.73
N LYS A 163 1.70 -12.02 10.83
CA LYS A 163 2.34 -11.86 12.14
C LYS A 163 3.80 -12.31 12.11
N GLU A 164 4.09 -13.44 11.50
CA GLU A 164 5.45 -13.97 11.39
C GLU A 164 6.35 -13.04 10.57
N VAL A 165 5.93 -12.65 9.37
CA VAL A 165 6.67 -11.70 8.51
C VAL A 165 6.94 -10.39 9.24
N LYS A 166 5.97 -9.89 10.00
CA LYS A 166 6.13 -8.67 10.80
C LYS A 166 7.14 -8.84 11.93
N GLN A 167 7.11 -9.97 12.64
CA GLN A 167 8.06 -10.27 13.72
C GLN A 167 9.49 -10.42 13.20
N GLU A 168 9.69 -11.13 12.09
CA GLU A 168 11.00 -11.26 11.46
C GLU A 168 11.58 -9.90 11.10
N ARG A 169 10.76 -9.01 10.51
CA ARG A 169 11.19 -7.66 10.17
C ARG A 169 11.62 -6.86 11.40
N ILE A 170 10.86 -6.92 12.50
CA ILE A 170 11.21 -6.23 13.76
C ILE A 170 12.57 -6.73 14.27
N ARG A 171 12.81 -8.05 14.27
CA ARG A 171 14.08 -8.65 14.69
C ARG A 171 15.26 -8.20 13.84
N HIS A 172 15.05 -8.02 12.53
CA HIS A 172 16.08 -7.51 11.64
C HIS A 172 16.40 -6.03 11.85
N THR A 173 15.41 -5.21 12.20
CA THR A 173 15.61 -3.77 12.48
C THR A 173 16.10 -3.45 13.90
N SER A 174 16.04 -4.41 14.83
CA SER A 174 16.51 -4.23 16.21
C SER A 174 17.98 -4.60 16.45
N LYS A 175 18.69 -5.04 15.41
CA LYS A 175 20.13 -5.31 15.41
C LYS A 175 20.88 -4.13 14.81
#